data_AF-A0A2T1CDP2-F1
#
_entry.id   AF-A0A2T1CDP2-F1
#
_cell.length_a   1.000
_cell.length_b   1.000
_cell.length_c   1.000
_cell.angle_alpha   90.00
_cell.angle_beta   90.00
_cell.angle_gamma   90.00
#
_symmetry.space_group_name_H-M   'P 1'
#
loop_
_entity.id
_entity.type
_entity.pdbx_description
1 polymer ?
#
loop_
_entity_poly.entity_id
_entity_poly.type
_entity_poly.pdbx_seq_one_letter_code
_entity_poly.pdbx_strand_id
1 'polypeptide(L)'
;MVTSINWTDKAIADISLKSVYQQMNLNNQSDIPLIIRLFENPRSPIALPGKISLHNHDCLHIILGLGVSPAEEAFIIGFTMGNDDSTKIWHVRLFKFIARFVYPLKYRIAHQHLNIFDLGFEHGKNHKYRNLNQIEFDRFYTITIKELRELFDINYFCSLT
;
A
#
# COMPACT_ATOMS: atom_id res chain seq x y z
N MET A 1 2.57 -20.53 -5.24
CA MET A 1 1.12 -20.30 -5.07
C MET A 1 0.99 -19.16 -4.08
N VAL A 2 0.74 -17.94 -4.57
CA VAL A 2 0.29 -16.85 -3.70
C VAL A 2 -1.18 -17.17 -3.45
N THR A 3 -1.50 -17.62 -2.25
CA THR A 3 -2.88 -17.75 -1.81
C THR A 3 -3.56 -16.42 -2.05
N SER A 4 -4.71 -16.42 -2.71
CA SER A 4 -5.57 -15.24 -2.81
C SER A 4 -6.03 -14.92 -1.39
N ILE A 5 -5.24 -14.12 -0.67
CA ILE A 5 -5.54 -13.85 0.73
C ILE A 5 -6.63 -12.80 0.80
N ASN A 6 -7.87 -13.28 0.80
CA ASN A 6 -9.06 -12.47 0.95
C ASN A 6 -9.27 -12.24 2.46
N TRP A 7 -8.51 -11.31 3.04
CA TRP A 7 -8.63 -10.91 4.43
C TRP A 7 -9.89 -10.07 4.63
N THR A 8 -11.05 -10.73 4.53
CA THR A 8 -12.31 -10.06 4.85
C THR A 8 -12.25 -9.57 6.30
N ASP A 9 -12.51 -8.28 6.45
CA ASP A 9 -12.28 -7.50 7.66
C ASP A 9 -12.82 -8.09 8.98
N LYS A 10 -13.87 -8.92 8.92
CA LYS A 10 -14.41 -9.58 10.11
C LYS A 10 -13.52 -10.69 10.66
N ALA A 11 -12.73 -11.36 9.82
CA ALA A 11 -11.94 -12.51 10.23
C ALA A 11 -10.69 -12.14 11.04
N ILE A 12 -10.15 -10.93 10.82
CA ILE A 12 -8.91 -10.46 11.45
C ILE A 12 -9.11 -9.31 12.45
N ALA A 13 -10.33 -8.78 12.58
CA ALA A 13 -10.64 -7.60 13.38
C ALA A 13 -10.06 -7.66 14.81
N ASP A 14 -10.28 -8.79 15.50
CA ASP A 14 -9.89 -8.97 16.91
C ASP A 14 -8.48 -9.56 17.07
N ILE A 15 -7.73 -9.73 15.97
CA ILE A 15 -6.37 -10.25 15.98
C ILE A 15 -5.39 -9.08 16.06
N SER A 16 -4.28 -9.25 16.78
CA SER A 16 -3.22 -8.22 16.84
C SER A 16 -2.53 -8.02 15.49
N LEU A 17 -2.08 -6.78 15.21
CA LEU A 17 -1.32 -6.48 13.99
C LEU A 17 -0.12 -7.41 13.81
N LYS A 18 0.62 -7.70 14.90
CA LYS A 18 1.77 -8.61 14.86
C LYS A 18 1.39 -10.01 14.38
N SER A 19 0.30 -10.55 14.92
CA SER A 19 -0.16 -11.90 14.58
C SER A 19 -0.59 -11.98 13.12
N VAL A 20 -1.32 -10.99 12.61
CA VAL A 20 -1.73 -10.96 11.19
C VAL A 20 -0.50 -10.80 10.29
N TYR A 21 0.40 -9.88 10.62
CA TYR A 21 1.64 -9.66 9.86
C TYR A 21 2.50 -10.92 9.74
N GLN A 22 2.68 -11.66 10.83
CA GLN A 22 3.41 -12.93 10.84
C GLN A 22 2.74 -14.03 10.00
N GLN A 23 1.40 -14.04 9.94
CA GLN A 23 0.64 -15.00 9.13
C GLN A 23 0.68 -14.65 7.63
N MET A 24 0.79 -13.38 7.28
CA MET A 24 0.67 -12.91 5.90
C MET A 24 1.78 -13.43 4.98
N ASN A 25 2.97 -13.72 5.54
CA ASN A 25 4.14 -14.26 4.84
C ASN A 25 4.32 -13.68 3.42
N LEU A 26 4.19 -12.36 3.30
CA LEU A 26 4.36 -11.66 2.03
C LEU A 26 5.85 -11.74 1.64
N ASN A 27 6.08 -12.05 0.36
CA ASN A 27 7.38 -12.51 -0.17
C ASN A 27 8.60 -11.69 0.28
N ASN A 28 9.76 -12.35 0.31
CA ASN A 28 11.05 -11.78 0.70
C ASN A 28 11.43 -10.52 -0.10
N GLN A 29 11.91 -9.49 0.63
CA GLN A 29 12.44 -8.21 0.11
C GLN A 29 13.48 -8.36 -1.02
N SER A 30 14.13 -9.53 -1.14
CA SER A 30 15.15 -9.83 -2.14
C SER A 30 14.63 -9.87 -3.57
N ASP A 31 13.32 -10.07 -3.77
CA ASP A 31 12.74 -10.33 -5.08
C ASP A 31 12.22 -9.07 -5.77
N ILE A 32 12.24 -7.92 -5.09
CA ILE A 32 11.80 -6.64 -5.66
C ILE A 32 12.90 -6.06 -6.55
N PRO A 33 12.64 -5.83 -7.85
CA PRO A 33 13.61 -5.26 -8.79
C PRO A 33 14.23 -3.94 -8.31
N LEU A 34 15.52 -3.74 -8.61
CA LEU A 34 16.27 -2.54 -8.23
C LEU A 34 15.57 -1.24 -8.67
N ILE A 35 14.95 -1.24 -9.86
CA ILE A 35 14.25 -0.06 -10.41
C ILE A 35 13.04 0.34 -9.56
N ILE A 36 12.33 -0.62 -8.97
CA ILE A 36 11.19 -0.37 -8.09
C ILE A 36 11.70 0.17 -6.76
N ARG A 37 12.74 -0.46 -6.21
CA ARG A 37 13.41 0.03 -5.00
C ARG A 37 13.95 1.45 -5.16
N LEU A 38 14.38 1.84 -6.35
CA LEU A 38 14.91 3.17 -6.62
C LEU A 38 13.84 4.26 -6.50
N PHE A 39 12.59 4.01 -6.90
CA PHE A 39 11.51 5.02 -6.85
C PHE A 39 10.60 4.92 -5.63
N GLU A 40 10.53 3.76 -4.98
CA GLU A 40 9.54 3.52 -3.92
C GLU A 40 10.16 3.27 -2.54
N ASN A 41 11.45 2.93 -2.45
CA ASN A 41 12.10 2.66 -1.16
C ASN A 41 12.48 3.97 -0.45
N PRO A 42 12.08 4.19 0.83
CA PRO A 42 12.45 5.38 1.60
C PRO A 42 13.95 5.68 1.67
N ARG A 43 14.80 4.64 1.59
CA ARG A 43 16.26 4.75 1.61
C ARG A 43 16.86 5.22 0.28
N SER A 44 16.09 5.25 -0.80
CA SER A 44 16.57 5.74 -2.08
C SER A 44 16.57 7.28 -2.10
N PRO A 45 17.65 7.92 -2.60
CA PRO A 45 17.75 9.38 -2.66
C PRO A 45 16.79 10.00 -3.69
N ILE A 46 16.28 9.22 -4.65
CA ILE A 46 15.36 9.68 -5.69
C ILE A 46 13.95 9.09 -5.55
N ALA A 47 13.65 8.53 -4.38
CA ALA A 47 12.33 7.99 -4.11
C ALA A 47 11.25 9.07 -4.23
N LEU A 48 10.16 8.73 -4.91
CA LEU A 48 9.02 9.60 -5.08
C LEU A 48 8.25 9.71 -3.74
N PRO A 49 7.53 10.83 -3.53
CA PRO A 49 6.54 10.93 -2.46
C PRO A 49 5.58 9.74 -2.44
N GLY A 50 5.15 9.33 -1.24
CA GLY A 50 4.44 8.07 -1.02
C GLY A 50 5.37 6.88 -0.77
N LYS A 51 6.69 7.06 -0.87
CA LYS A 51 7.70 6.04 -0.51
C LYS A 51 7.41 5.44 0.86
N ILE A 52 7.55 4.13 0.95
CA ILE A 52 7.13 3.37 2.13
C ILE A 52 8.03 2.15 2.33
N SER A 53 8.32 1.80 3.59
CA SER A 53 9.08 0.57 3.88
C SER A 53 8.22 -0.65 3.53
N LEU A 54 8.83 -1.79 3.17
CA LEU A 54 8.03 -2.99 2.90
C LEU A 54 7.16 -3.37 4.12
N HIS A 55 7.73 -3.24 5.32
CA HIS A 55 6.99 -3.47 6.55
C HIS A 55 5.73 -2.60 6.65
N ASN A 56 5.87 -1.28 6.46
CA ASN A 56 4.74 -0.36 6.52
C ASN A 56 3.75 -0.60 5.37
N HIS A 57 4.24 -0.97 4.19
CA HIS A 57 3.41 -1.31 3.03
C HIS A 57 2.50 -2.50 3.32
N ASP A 58 3.06 -3.57 3.85
CA ASP A 58 2.31 -4.76 4.27
C ASP A 58 1.32 -4.42 5.40
N CYS A 59 1.71 -3.59 6.37
CA CYS A 59 0.79 -3.10 7.40
C CYS A 59 -0.37 -2.29 6.79
N LEU A 60 -0.11 -1.47 5.77
CA LEU A 60 -1.16 -0.75 5.06
C LEU A 60 -2.12 -1.70 4.33
N HIS A 61 -1.63 -2.78 3.70
CA HIS A 61 -2.51 -3.80 3.14
C HIS A 61 -3.44 -4.37 4.20
N ILE A 62 -2.90 -4.71 5.37
CA ILE A 62 -3.68 -5.29 6.47
C ILE A 62 -4.76 -4.32 6.95
N ILE A 63 -4.40 -3.07 7.27
CA ILE A 63 -5.37 -2.13 7.83
C ILE A 63 -6.39 -1.65 6.79
N LEU A 64 -6.04 -1.60 5.50
CA LEU A 64 -6.97 -1.25 4.42
C LEU A 64 -7.81 -2.46 3.95
N GLY A 65 -7.50 -3.68 4.41
CA GLY A 65 -8.19 -4.90 4.02
C GLY A 65 -7.91 -5.31 2.57
N LEU A 66 -6.72 -4.99 2.05
CA LEU A 66 -6.33 -5.26 0.68
C LEU A 66 -5.53 -6.56 0.56
N GLY A 67 -5.83 -7.34 -0.49
CA GLY A 67 -4.95 -8.40 -0.97
C GLY A 67 -3.74 -7.87 -1.75
N VAL A 68 -3.12 -8.75 -2.54
CA VAL A 68 -1.90 -8.48 -3.33
C VAL A 68 -2.11 -8.70 -4.83
N SER A 69 -3.36 -8.61 -5.30
CA SER A 69 -3.63 -8.63 -6.73
C SER A 69 -3.08 -7.38 -7.40
N PRO A 70 -2.78 -7.40 -8.72
CA PRO A 70 -2.28 -6.22 -9.42
C PRO A 70 -3.18 -4.98 -9.32
N ALA A 71 -4.49 -5.17 -9.11
CA ALA A 71 -5.44 -4.10 -8.88
C ALA A 71 -5.27 -3.47 -7.48
N GLU A 72 -5.16 -4.31 -6.45
CA GLU A 72 -4.98 -3.88 -5.05
C GLU A 72 -3.60 -3.23 -4.82
N GLU A 73 -2.56 -3.75 -5.47
CA GLU A 73 -1.23 -3.12 -5.49
C GLU A 73 -1.29 -1.73 -6.15
N ALA A 74 -1.99 -1.60 -7.28
CA ALA A 74 -2.17 -0.29 -7.90
C ALA A 74 -2.94 0.67 -6.97
N PHE A 75 -3.95 0.17 -6.26
CA PHE A 75 -4.72 0.94 -5.29
C PHE A 75 -3.85 1.45 -4.13
N ILE A 76 -3.09 0.57 -3.46
CA ILE A 76 -2.30 0.93 -2.28
C ILE A 76 -1.17 1.90 -2.63
N ILE A 77 -0.54 1.75 -3.80
CA ILE A 77 0.48 2.71 -4.25
C ILE A 77 -0.18 4.06 -4.57
N GLY A 78 -1.35 4.06 -5.22
CA GLY A 78 -2.15 5.26 -5.40
C GLY A 78 -2.46 5.94 -4.06
N PHE A 79 -2.98 5.18 -3.10
CA PHE A 79 -3.34 5.63 -1.76
C PHE A 79 -2.15 6.24 -1.03
N THR A 80 -1.00 5.57 -0.99
CA THR A 80 0.21 6.06 -0.32
C THR A 80 0.72 7.36 -0.94
N MET A 81 0.75 7.46 -2.27
CA MET A 81 1.08 8.71 -2.96
C MET A 81 0.05 9.80 -2.66
N GLY A 82 -1.24 9.50 -2.69
CA GLY A 82 -2.30 10.47 -2.39
C GLY A 82 -2.28 10.96 -0.95
N ASN A 83 -1.88 10.09 -0.03
CA ASN A 83 -1.84 10.37 1.41
C ASN A 83 -0.60 11.13 1.88
N ASP A 84 0.47 11.12 1.10
CA ASP A 84 1.71 11.86 1.40
C ASP A 84 1.58 13.33 0.96
N ASP A 85 1.78 14.26 1.89
CA ASP A 85 1.63 15.71 1.65
C ASP A 85 2.70 16.30 0.73
N SER A 86 3.82 15.60 0.56
CA SER A 86 4.87 16.01 -0.38
C SER A 86 4.54 15.66 -1.83
N THR A 87 3.49 14.86 -2.07
CA THR A 87 3.08 14.44 -3.40
C THR A 87 2.51 15.61 -4.21
N LYS A 88 2.93 15.67 -5.48
CA LYS A 88 2.50 16.67 -6.45
C LYS A 88 2.00 15.95 -7.68
N ILE A 89 1.13 16.59 -8.45
CA ILE A 89 0.53 15.96 -9.64
C ILE A 89 1.57 15.48 -10.66
N TRP A 90 2.72 16.15 -10.76
CA TRP A 90 3.79 15.71 -11.65
C TRP A 90 4.49 14.44 -11.16
N HIS A 91 4.61 14.23 -9.83
CA HIS A 91 5.12 12.98 -9.26
C HIS A 91 4.23 11.81 -9.67
N VAL A 92 2.91 12.00 -9.59
CA VAL A 92 1.91 11.00 -10.00
C VAL A 92 2.04 10.66 -11.48
N ARG A 93 2.16 11.67 -12.35
CA ARG A 93 2.35 11.46 -13.78
C ARG A 93 3.65 10.73 -14.09
N LEU A 94 4.74 11.10 -13.41
CA LEU A 94 6.04 10.45 -13.55
C LEU A 94 5.98 8.99 -13.09
N PHE A 95 5.38 8.72 -11.93
CA PHE A 95 5.19 7.36 -11.42
C PHE A 95 4.42 6.51 -12.43
N LYS A 96 3.25 6.96 -12.90
CA LYS A 96 2.44 6.23 -13.89
C LYS A 96 3.23 5.93 -15.17
N PHE A 97 4.05 6.86 -15.64
CA PHE A 97 4.91 6.63 -16.79
C PHE A 97 5.95 5.52 -16.52
N ILE A 98 6.68 5.61 -15.42
CA ILE A 98 7.70 4.62 -15.03
C ILE A 98 7.05 3.24 -14.81
N ALA A 99 5.97 3.18 -14.04
CA ALA A 99 5.27 1.94 -13.71
C ALA A 99 4.65 1.25 -14.93
N ARG A 100 4.26 2.02 -15.97
CA ARG A 100 3.67 1.48 -17.19
C ARG A 100 4.72 1.00 -18.19
N PHE A 101 5.80 1.75 -18.36
CA PHE A 101 6.71 1.56 -19.50
C PHE A 101 8.11 1.08 -19.09
N VAL A 102 8.60 1.46 -17.91
CA VAL A 102 9.98 1.22 -17.47
C VAL A 102 10.09 -0.01 -16.59
N TYR A 103 9.11 -0.27 -15.72
CA TYR A 103 9.13 -1.43 -14.82
C TYR A 103 9.24 -2.76 -15.57
N PRO A 104 9.82 -3.81 -14.97
CA PRO A 104 9.88 -5.14 -15.58
C PRO A 104 8.47 -5.70 -15.81
N LEU A 105 8.29 -6.55 -16.82
CA LEU A 105 6.97 -6.99 -17.29
C LEU A 105 6.04 -7.50 -16.16
N LYS A 106 6.58 -8.24 -15.19
CA LYS A 106 5.85 -8.78 -14.03
C LYS A 106 5.26 -7.70 -13.10
N TYR A 107 5.86 -6.50 -13.09
CA TYR A 107 5.50 -5.39 -12.20
C TYR A 107 4.90 -4.20 -12.96
N ARG A 108 4.73 -4.32 -14.28
CA ARG A 108 4.13 -3.23 -15.06
C ARG A 108 2.66 -3.10 -14.71
N ILE A 109 2.24 -1.89 -14.37
CA ILE A 109 0.83 -1.59 -14.16
C ILE A 109 0.10 -1.66 -15.51
N ALA A 110 -0.96 -2.47 -15.58
CA ALA A 110 -1.83 -2.56 -16.73
C ALA A 110 -2.64 -1.25 -16.90
N HIS A 111 -3.00 -0.88 -18.13
CA HIS A 111 -3.77 0.35 -18.36
C HIS A 111 -5.08 0.36 -17.55
N GLN A 112 -5.76 -0.79 -17.49
CA GLN A 112 -6.96 -1.01 -16.67
C GLN A 112 -6.76 -0.76 -15.17
N HIS A 113 -5.53 -0.89 -14.64
CA HIS A 113 -5.25 -0.68 -13.21
C HIS A 113 -4.83 0.76 -12.90
N LEU A 114 -4.60 1.60 -13.91
CA LEU A 114 -4.32 3.04 -13.70
C LEU A 114 -5.54 3.77 -13.12
N ASN A 115 -6.75 3.34 -13.45
CA ASN A 115 -7.97 3.88 -12.85
C ASN A 115 -8.09 3.49 -11.38
N ILE A 116 -7.67 2.27 -11.02
CA ILE A 116 -7.65 1.78 -9.64
C ILE A 116 -6.59 2.53 -8.82
N PHE A 117 -5.44 2.81 -9.43
CA PHE A 117 -4.46 3.72 -8.87
C PHE A 117 -5.05 5.12 -8.61
N ASP A 118 -5.80 5.70 -9.55
CA ASP A 118 -6.40 7.03 -9.37
C ASP A 118 -7.45 7.04 -8.25
N LEU A 119 -8.24 5.96 -8.14
CA LEU A 119 -9.17 5.76 -7.03
C LEU A 119 -8.42 5.72 -5.69
N GLY A 120 -7.33 4.96 -5.62
CA GLY A 120 -6.45 4.92 -4.46
C GLY A 120 -5.92 6.31 -4.11
N PHE A 121 -5.41 7.03 -5.12
CA PHE A 121 -4.86 8.37 -4.95
C PHE A 121 -5.86 9.36 -4.38
N GLU A 122 -7.07 9.45 -4.96
CA GLU A 122 -8.09 10.37 -4.45
C GLU A 122 -8.58 9.94 -3.06
N HIS A 123 -8.65 8.65 -2.76
CA HIS A 123 -8.99 8.21 -1.41
C HIS A 123 -7.90 8.60 -0.40
N GLY A 124 -6.63 8.30 -0.70
CA GLY A 124 -5.49 8.67 0.14
C GLY A 124 -5.42 10.17 0.38
N LYS A 125 -5.70 10.98 -0.65
CA LYS A 125 -5.75 12.45 -0.61
C LYS A 125 -6.89 13.02 0.23
N ASN A 126 -8.05 12.38 0.23
CA ASN A 126 -9.21 12.81 1.03
C ASN A 126 -9.22 12.20 2.44
N HIS A 127 -8.27 11.31 2.75
CA HIS A 127 -8.16 10.69 4.05
C HIS A 127 -7.71 11.71 5.12
N LYS A 128 -8.35 11.65 6.29
CA LYS A 128 -8.19 12.60 7.40
C LYS A 128 -6.77 12.58 7.96
N TYR A 129 -6.20 11.40 8.15
CA TYR A 129 -4.82 11.24 8.62
C TYR A 129 -3.87 11.25 7.43
N ARG A 130 -2.81 12.06 7.51
CA ARG A 130 -1.85 12.26 6.43
C ARG A 130 -0.54 11.55 6.71
N ASN A 131 0.23 11.26 5.67
CA ASN A 131 1.56 10.65 5.75
C ASN A 131 1.59 9.28 6.45
N LEU A 132 0.54 8.46 6.25
CA LEU A 132 0.44 7.11 6.80
C LEU A 132 1.61 6.21 6.40
N ASN A 133 2.25 6.50 5.25
CA ASN A 133 3.47 5.82 4.81
C ASN A 133 4.66 5.99 5.77
N GLN A 134 4.63 6.98 6.65
CA GLN A 134 5.70 7.33 7.59
C GLN A 134 5.46 6.80 9.01
N ILE A 135 4.32 6.15 9.26
CA ILE A 135 4.00 5.61 10.58
C ILE A 135 4.97 4.49 10.98
N GLU A 136 5.40 4.48 12.24
CA GLU A 136 6.13 3.35 12.82
C GLU A 136 5.14 2.28 13.32
N PHE A 137 4.69 1.41 12.41
CA PHE A 137 3.66 0.39 12.71
C PHE A 137 4.07 -0.61 13.80
N ASP A 138 5.37 -0.80 14.01
CA ASP A 138 5.94 -1.60 15.11
C ASP A 138 5.38 -1.21 16.49
N ARG A 139 5.04 0.07 16.68
CA ARG A 139 4.47 0.58 17.95
C ARG A 139 3.05 0.09 18.22
N PHE A 140 2.36 -0.43 17.21
CA PHE A 140 0.96 -0.86 17.28
C PHE A 140 0.79 -2.38 17.22
N TYR A 141 1.88 -3.14 17.33
CA TYR A 141 1.86 -4.60 17.18
C TYR A 141 0.94 -5.35 18.13
N THR A 142 0.69 -4.81 19.31
CA THR A 142 -0.19 -5.41 20.33
C THR A 142 -1.64 -4.99 20.17
N ILE A 143 -1.92 -3.97 19.37
CA ILE A 143 -3.26 -3.44 19.13
C ILE A 143 -3.97 -4.35 18.11
N THR A 144 -5.28 -4.53 18.30
CA THR A 144 -6.10 -5.28 17.34
C THR A 144 -6.26 -4.52 16.03
N ILE A 145 -6.50 -5.22 14.92
CA ILE A 145 -6.74 -4.57 13.63
C ILE A 145 -7.93 -3.60 13.69
N LYS A 146 -8.98 -3.96 14.43
CA LYS A 146 -10.15 -3.12 14.65
C LYS A 146 -9.79 -1.79 15.33
N GLU A 147 -9.13 -1.85 16.48
CA GLU A 147 -8.71 -0.65 17.22
C GLU A 147 -7.76 0.22 16.39
N LEU A 148 -6.86 -0.40 15.62
CA LEU A 148 -5.92 0.32 14.76
C LEU A 148 -6.63 1.07 13.62
N ARG A 149 -7.66 0.46 13.03
CA ARG A 149 -8.50 1.12 12.03
C ARG A 149 -9.32 2.25 12.61
N GLU A 150 -9.88 2.08 13.80
CA GLU A 150 -10.58 3.14 14.52
C GLU A 150 -9.63 4.32 14.81
N LEU A 151 -8.39 4.03 15.23
CA LEU A 151 -7.37 5.05 15.49
C LEU A 151 -7.07 5.89 14.25
N PHE A 152 -6.96 5.26 13.08
CA PHE A 152 -6.66 5.92 11.81
C PHE A 152 -7.90 6.26 10.97
N ASP A 153 -9.12 6.16 11.52
CA ASP A 153 -10.37 6.46 10.80
C ASP A 153 -10.48 5.74 9.43
N ILE A 154 -10.04 4.48 9.39
CA ILE A 154 -10.09 3.62 8.22
C ILE A 154 -11.39 2.83 8.25
N ASN A 155 -12.33 3.25 7.39
CA ASN A 155 -13.58 2.52 7.16
C ASN A 155 -13.43 1.65 5.91
N TYR A 156 -13.89 0.39 6.01
CA TYR A 156 -13.94 -0.65 4.98
C TYR A 156 -14.02 -0.09 3.55
N PHE A 157 -13.13 -0.57 2.68
CA PHE A 157 -13.39 -0.51 1.25
C PHE A 157 -14.43 -1.57 0.91
N CYS A 158 -15.65 -1.12 0.61
CA CYS A 158 -16.57 -1.93 -0.18
C CYS A 158 -15.86 -2.22 -1.50
N SER A 159 -15.47 -3.48 -1.67
CA SER A 159 -14.91 -4.12 -2.87
C SER A 159 -14.67 -3.21 -4.06
N LEU A 160 -13.42 -3.17 -4.55
CA LEU A 160 -13.06 -2.70 -5.89
C LEU A 160 -13.74 -3.61 -6.95
N THR A 161 -15.07 -3.57 -7.04
CA THR A 161 -15.91 -4.23 -8.04
C THR A 161 -15.90 -3.44 -9.34
#